data_AF-A0A8T5QJH1-F1
#
_entry.id   AF-A0A8T5QJH1-F1
#
_cell.length_a   1.000
_cell.length_b   1.000
_cell.length_c   1.000
_cell.angle_alpha   90.00
_cell.angle_beta   90.00
_cell.angle_gamma   90.00
#
_symmetry.space_group_name_H-M   'P 1'
#
loop_
_entity.id
_entity.type
_entity.pdbx_description
1 polymer ?
#
loop_
_entity_poly.entity_id
_entity_poly.type
_entity_poly.pdbx_seq_one_letter_code
_entity_poly.pdbx_strand_id
1 'polypeptide(L)'
;MNQLPFEKIKREILIKREEEGEFGINPEERSLNKLLDYGIININKPKGPTSHQTSAFVQKILGIKKSGHSGTLDPAVTGVLPVALGKGTKVVTALINAGKEYVALMHLHDLHKTSDIKKVFKKMTGKIKQLPPVKSAIKRQ
;
A
#
# COMPACT_ATOMS: atom_id res chain seq x y z
N MET A 1 16.26 -10.02 6.71
CA MET A 1 15.03 -9.23 6.92
C MET A 1 13.91 -10.18 7.31
N ASN A 2 13.00 -9.76 8.18
CA ASN A 2 11.83 -10.58 8.50
C ASN A 2 10.88 -10.52 7.30
N GLN A 3 10.67 -11.66 6.64
CA GLN A 3 9.74 -11.74 5.52
C GLN A 3 8.32 -11.40 5.93
N LEU A 4 7.60 -10.66 5.08
CA LEU A 4 6.19 -10.34 5.28
C LEU A 4 5.31 -11.57 4.99
N PRO A 5 4.06 -11.62 5.51
CA PRO A 5 3.19 -12.79 5.30
C PRO A 5 3.02 -13.19 3.83
N PHE A 6 2.94 -12.23 2.91
CA PHE A 6 2.77 -12.52 1.49
C PHE A 6 4.02 -13.14 0.85
N GLU A 7 5.20 -12.98 1.45
CA GLU A 7 6.47 -13.54 0.95
C GLU A 7 6.69 -14.97 1.43
N LYS A 8 6.08 -15.35 2.56
CA LYS A 8 6.23 -16.69 3.16
C LYS A 8 5.31 -17.72 2.53
N ILE A 9 4.17 -17.27 1.98
CA ILE A 9 3.13 -18.16 1.49
C ILE A 9 3.46 -18.56 0.05
N LYS A 10 3.98 -19.77 -0.13
CA LYS A 10 3.97 -20.44 -1.43
C LYS A 10 2.60 -21.10 -1.62
N ARG A 11 1.93 -20.76 -2.72
CA ARG A 11 0.66 -21.39 -3.10
C ARG A 11 0.92 -22.41 -4.18
N GLU A 12 0.35 -23.59 -4.02
CA GLU A 12 0.33 -24.61 -5.07
C GLU A 12 -0.93 -24.42 -5.93
N ILE A 13 -0.78 -24.60 -7.25
CA ILE A 13 -1.89 -24.51 -8.20
C ILE A 13 -2.35 -25.94 -8.47
N LEU A 14 -3.56 -26.26 -8.06
CA LEU A 14 -4.20 -27.53 -8.38
C LEU A 14 -5.21 -27.30 -9.50
N ILE A 15 -4.94 -27.86 -10.67
CA ILE A 15 -5.80 -27.70 -11.85
C ILE A 15 -6.92 -28.73 -11.78
N LYS A 16 -8.16 -28.26 -11.66
CA LYS A 16 -9.35 -29.13 -11.67
C LYS A 16 -9.85 -29.40 -13.10
N ARG A 17 -9.79 -28.39 -13.96
CA ARG A 17 -10.26 -28.41 -15.35
C ARG A 17 -9.60 -27.26 -16.11
N GLU A 18 -9.33 -27.47 -17.38
CA GLU A 18 -8.90 -26.44 -18.32
C GLU A 18 -10.06 -26.12 -19.28
N GLU A 19 -10.24 -24.83 -19.57
CA GLU A 19 -11.24 -24.35 -20.53
C GLU A 19 -10.59 -23.27 -21.40
N GLU A 20 -10.85 -23.35 -22.70
CA GLU A 20 -10.57 -22.30 -23.66
C GLU A 20 -11.88 -21.61 -24.04
N GLY A 21 -11.87 -20.28 -24.11
CA GLY A 21 -13.06 -19.49 -24.38
C GLY A 21 -12.73 -18.20 -25.10
N GLU A 22 -13.69 -17.71 -25.89
CA GLU A 22 -13.55 -16.49 -26.69
C GLU A 22 -13.76 -15.20 -25.88
N PHE A 23 -14.18 -15.31 -24.62
CA PHE A 23 -14.51 -14.18 -23.77
C PHE A 23 -13.40 -13.82 -22.80
N GLY A 24 -13.17 -12.52 -22.62
CA GLY A 24 -12.12 -11.99 -21.75
C GLY A 24 -10.94 -11.47 -22.54
N ILE A 25 -10.06 -10.72 -21.87
CA ILE A 25 -8.83 -10.19 -22.45
C ILE A 25 -7.73 -10.30 -21.39
N ASN A 26 -6.60 -10.87 -21.81
CA ASN A 26 -5.38 -10.94 -21.00
C ASN A 26 -4.98 -9.54 -20.52
N PRO A 27 -4.55 -9.36 -19.26
CA PRO A 27 -4.17 -8.05 -18.73
C PRO A 27 -3.23 -7.24 -19.63
N GLU A 28 -2.25 -7.91 -20.24
CA GLU A 28 -1.23 -7.30 -21.10
C GLU A 28 -1.75 -6.86 -22.48
N GLU A 29 -2.88 -7.41 -22.94
CA GLU A 29 -3.49 -7.14 -24.24
C GLU A 29 -4.63 -6.10 -24.17
N ARG A 30 -4.91 -5.58 -22.97
CA ARG A 30 -6.00 -4.62 -22.76
C ARG A 30 -5.72 -3.30 -23.47
N SER A 31 -6.73 -2.79 -24.15
CA SER A 31 -6.69 -1.43 -24.69
C SER A 31 -6.48 -0.39 -23.59
N LEU A 32 -5.97 0.80 -23.96
CA LEU A 32 -5.71 1.89 -23.01
C LEU A 32 -6.94 2.23 -22.16
N ASN A 33 -8.13 2.29 -22.75
CA ASN A 33 -9.37 2.57 -22.03
C ASN A 33 -9.66 1.51 -20.95
N LYS A 34 -9.39 0.23 -21.24
CA LYS A 34 -9.54 -0.86 -20.26
C LYS A 34 -8.48 -0.78 -19.17
N LEU A 35 -7.24 -0.41 -19.50
CA LEU A 35 -6.18 -0.18 -18.52
C LEU A 35 -6.54 0.99 -17.59
N LEU A 36 -7.09 2.09 -18.11
CA LEU A 36 -7.55 3.21 -17.28
C LEU A 36 -8.75 2.85 -16.40
N ASP A 37 -9.64 1.97 -16.87
CA ASP A 37 -10.79 1.52 -16.08
C ASP A 37 -10.42 0.52 -14.98
N TYR A 38 -9.41 -0.33 -15.18
CA TYR A 38 -9.11 -1.45 -14.28
C TYR A 38 -7.67 -1.45 -13.71
N GLY A 39 -6.92 -0.37 -13.95
CA GLY A 39 -5.51 -0.27 -13.59
C GLY A 39 -5.23 0.16 -12.15
N ILE A 40 -3.97 -0.02 -11.77
CA ILE A 40 -3.37 0.49 -10.54
C ILE A 40 -2.03 1.12 -10.91
N ILE A 41 -1.78 2.32 -10.43
CA ILE A 41 -0.50 3.00 -10.58
C ILE A 41 0.25 2.91 -9.27
N ASN A 42 1.48 2.38 -9.30
CA ASN A 42 2.38 2.41 -8.16
C ASN A 42 3.11 3.75 -8.13
N ILE A 43 2.66 4.67 -7.28
CA ILE A 43 3.22 6.02 -7.21
C ILE A 43 4.27 6.09 -6.12
N ASN A 44 5.43 6.67 -6.44
CA ASN A 44 6.32 7.19 -5.41
C ASN A 44 5.78 8.54 -4.93
N LYS A 45 4.94 8.51 -3.89
CA LYS A 45 4.30 9.71 -3.33
C LYS A 45 5.38 10.71 -2.89
N PRO A 46 5.31 11.98 -3.34
CA PRO A 46 6.24 12.99 -2.85
C PRO A 46 5.86 13.48 -1.45
N LYS A 47 6.83 14.13 -0.81
CA LYS A 47 6.60 14.89 0.43
C LYS A 47 5.80 16.15 0.11
N GLY A 48 4.87 16.52 0.98
CA GLY A 48 4.03 17.71 0.83
C GLY A 48 2.54 17.36 0.78
N PRO A 49 2.03 16.77 -0.32
CA PRO A 49 0.61 16.46 -0.45
C PRO A 49 0.19 15.31 0.47
N THR A 50 -1.09 15.32 0.86
CA THR A 50 -1.76 14.14 1.45
C THR A 50 -1.91 13.03 0.40
N SER A 51 -2.06 11.77 0.82
CA SER A 51 -2.38 10.68 -0.11
C SER A 51 -3.66 10.92 -0.91
N HIS A 52 -4.67 11.55 -0.31
CA HIS A 52 -5.90 11.93 -1.01
C HIS A 52 -5.64 12.94 -2.13
N GLN A 53 -4.84 13.98 -1.86
CA GLN A 53 -4.44 14.95 -2.90
C GLN A 53 -3.63 14.29 -4.02
N THR A 54 -2.68 13.40 -3.70
CA THR A 54 -1.94 12.66 -4.71
C THR A 54 -2.87 11.84 -5.62
N SER A 55 -3.88 11.16 -5.05
CA SER A 55 -4.88 10.44 -5.84
C SER A 55 -5.74 11.38 -6.69
N ALA A 56 -6.12 12.54 -6.17
CA ALA A 56 -6.88 13.55 -6.92
C ALA A 56 -6.05 14.15 -8.08
N PHE A 57 -4.74 14.32 -7.91
CA PHE A 57 -3.85 14.75 -8.99
C PHE A 57 -3.81 13.72 -10.11
N VAL A 58 -3.70 12.43 -9.78
CA VAL A 58 -3.75 11.33 -10.76
C VAL A 58 -5.07 11.35 -11.52
N GLN A 59 -6.19 11.48 -10.80
CA GLN A 59 -7.52 11.57 -11.39
C GLN A 59 -7.61 12.73 -12.40
N LYS A 60 -7.13 13.92 -12.00
CA LYS A 60 -7.17 15.13 -12.83
C LYS A 60 -6.27 15.02 -14.05
N ILE A 61 -5.03 14.54 -13.88
CA ILE A 61 -4.04 14.42 -14.97
C ILE A 61 -4.50 13.42 -16.02
N LEU A 62 -5.09 12.28 -15.59
CA LEU A 62 -5.56 11.23 -16.50
C LEU A 62 -6.97 11.50 -17.06
N GLY A 63 -7.66 12.54 -16.58
CA GLY A 63 -9.03 12.85 -17.02
C GLY A 63 -10.06 11.77 -16.66
N ILE A 64 -9.82 10.98 -15.61
CA ILE A 64 -10.69 9.86 -15.22
C ILE A 64 -11.72 10.27 -14.15
N LYS A 65 -12.85 9.56 -14.11
CA LYS A 65 -13.95 9.89 -13.17
C LYS A 65 -13.70 9.45 -11.74
N LYS A 66 -12.83 8.47 -11.50
CA LYS A 66 -12.64 7.87 -10.17
C LYS A 66 -11.22 7.37 -9.97
N SER A 67 -10.65 7.64 -8.81
CA SER A 67 -9.41 7.05 -8.32
C SER A 67 -9.51 6.77 -6.82
N GLY A 68 -8.63 5.93 -6.28
CA GLY A 68 -8.53 5.68 -4.84
C GLY A 68 -7.20 5.04 -4.46
N HIS A 69 -6.66 5.39 -3.29
CA HIS A 69 -5.36 4.90 -2.81
C HIS A 69 -5.52 3.81 -1.74
N SER A 70 -4.51 2.94 -1.59
CA SER A 70 -4.55 1.76 -0.70
C SER A 70 -3.96 1.92 0.69
N GLY A 71 -3.97 3.14 1.20
CA GLY A 71 -3.44 3.48 2.51
C GLY A 71 -3.01 4.94 2.57
N THR A 72 -3.10 5.53 3.75
CA THR A 72 -2.77 6.95 3.94
C THR A 72 -1.32 7.05 4.40
N LEU A 73 -0.49 7.69 3.58
CA LEU A 73 0.82 8.19 3.98
C LEU A 73 0.65 9.63 4.40
N ASP A 74 1.23 9.99 5.55
CA ASP A 74 1.21 11.35 6.03
C ASP A 74 1.86 12.32 5.03
N PRO A 75 1.52 13.63 5.08
CA PRO A 75 2.10 14.64 4.20
C PRO A 75 3.64 14.62 4.16
N ALA A 76 4.28 14.37 5.30
CA ALA A 76 5.74 14.34 5.42
C ALA A 76 6.39 13.06 4.87
N VAL A 77 5.61 12.01 4.62
CA VAL A 77 6.09 10.67 4.22
C VAL A 77 6.10 10.53 2.70
N THR A 78 7.18 9.96 2.18
CA THR A 78 7.34 9.58 0.77
C THR A 78 7.26 8.08 0.58
N GLY A 79 7.15 7.63 -0.67
CA GLY A 79 7.29 6.21 -1.02
C GLY A 79 6.05 5.61 -1.67
N VAL A 80 5.96 4.29 -1.62
CA VAL A 80 4.97 3.50 -2.38
C VAL A 80 3.54 3.83 -1.96
N LEU A 81 2.76 4.35 -2.90
CA LEU A 81 1.33 4.62 -2.79
C LEU A 81 0.61 4.06 -4.02
N PRO A 82 0.04 2.84 -3.93
CA PRO A 82 -0.79 2.30 -4.99
C PRO A 82 -2.08 3.13 -5.13
N VAL A 83 -2.33 3.62 -6.34
CA VAL A 83 -3.55 4.36 -6.71
C VAL A 83 -4.30 3.58 -7.77
N ALA A 84 -5.44 3.02 -7.39
CA ALA A 84 -6.34 2.32 -8.29
C ALA A 84 -7.21 3.30 -9.09
N LEU A 85 -7.51 2.94 -10.33
CA LEU A 85 -8.22 3.78 -11.30
C LEU A 85 -9.62 3.20 -11.57
N GLY A 86 -10.58 4.05 -11.91
CA GLY A 86 -11.90 3.65 -12.42
C GLY A 86 -12.59 2.56 -11.59
N LYS A 87 -12.97 1.47 -12.27
CA LYS A 87 -13.54 0.24 -11.68
C LYS A 87 -12.52 -0.56 -10.87
N GLY A 88 -11.23 -0.44 -11.18
CA GLY A 88 -10.12 -1.02 -10.42
C GLY A 88 -10.08 -0.57 -8.95
N THR A 89 -10.70 0.57 -8.61
CA THR A 89 -10.82 1.04 -7.21
C THR A 89 -11.40 0.03 -6.23
N LYS A 90 -12.12 -1.00 -6.69
CA LYS A 90 -12.63 -2.09 -5.85
C LYS A 90 -11.55 -2.93 -5.18
N VAL A 91 -10.34 -2.99 -5.75
CA VAL A 91 -9.22 -3.81 -5.21
C VAL A 91 -8.50 -3.15 -4.04
N VAL A 92 -8.73 -1.84 -3.82
CA VAL A 92 -8.09 -1.04 -2.76
C VAL A 92 -8.24 -1.68 -1.39
N THR A 93 -9.40 -2.26 -1.09
CA THR A 93 -9.69 -2.93 0.19
C THR A 93 -8.74 -4.09 0.48
N ALA A 94 -8.32 -4.84 -0.54
CA ALA A 94 -7.35 -5.93 -0.37
C ALA A 94 -5.95 -5.39 -0.02
N LEU A 95 -5.58 -4.24 -0.58
CA LEU A 95 -4.28 -3.61 -0.38
C LEU A 95 -4.17 -2.87 0.96
N ILE A 96 -5.28 -2.34 1.50
CA ILE A 96 -5.30 -1.70 2.83
C ILE A 96 -4.81 -2.67 3.91
N ASN A 97 -5.28 -3.92 3.86
CA ASN A 97 -4.94 -4.96 4.83
C ASN A 97 -3.60 -5.66 4.56
N ALA A 98 -2.94 -5.36 3.44
CA ALA A 98 -1.65 -5.96 3.12
C ALA A 98 -0.56 -5.49 4.08
N GLY A 99 0.46 -6.32 4.29
CA GLY A 99 1.67 -5.93 5.04
C GLY A 99 2.34 -4.70 4.45
N LYS A 100 2.98 -3.90 5.30
CA LYS A 100 3.68 -2.67 4.93
C LYS A 100 5.09 -2.71 5.50
N GLU A 101 6.04 -2.16 4.76
CA GLU A 101 7.42 -1.97 5.18
C GLU A 101 7.78 -0.49 5.08
N TYR A 102 8.59 -0.02 6.02
CA TYR A 102 9.02 1.38 6.09
C TYR A 102 10.50 1.47 6.40
N VAL A 103 11.15 2.46 5.80
CA VAL A 103 12.44 2.97 6.23
C VAL A 103 12.19 4.26 7.00
N ALA A 104 12.75 4.37 8.21
CA ALA A 104 12.50 5.49 9.09
C ALA A 104 13.82 6.03 9.67
N LEU A 105 13.84 7.34 9.92
CA LEU A 105 14.87 8.01 10.69
C LEU A 105 14.34 8.30 12.09
N MET A 106 15.03 7.81 13.12
CA MET A 106 14.70 8.08 14.51
C MET A 106 15.75 9.00 15.12
N HIS A 107 15.32 10.11 15.72
CA HIS A 107 16.16 10.99 16.51
C HIS A 107 15.87 10.78 17.99
N LEU A 108 16.92 10.57 18.78
CA LEU A 108 16.83 10.44 20.24
C LEU A 108 17.18 11.79 20.88
N HIS A 109 16.45 12.16 21.92
CA HIS A 109 16.68 13.43 22.62
C HIS A 109 17.87 13.39 23.57
N ASP A 110 18.46 12.21 23.79
CA ASP A 110 19.64 11.99 24.62
C ASP A 110 20.53 10.88 24.03
N LEU A 111 21.78 10.85 24.45
CA LEU A 111 22.79 9.88 24.03
C LEU A 111 22.56 8.54 24.71
N HIS A 112 22.41 7.50 23.89
CA HIS A 112 22.29 6.14 24.35
C HIS A 112 23.23 5.22 23.59
N LYS A 113 23.72 4.17 24.26
CA LYS A 113 24.56 3.16 23.61
C LYS A 113 23.75 2.42 22.55
N THR A 114 24.36 2.19 21.39
CA THR A 114 23.76 1.42 20.29
C THR A 114 23.30 0.03 20.72
N SER A 115 24.00 -0.60 21.66
CA SER A 115 23.63 -1.90 22.23
C SER A 115 22.26 -1.86 22.92
N ASP A 116 21.95 -0.79 23.63
CA ASP A 116 20.72 -0.67 24.41
C ASP A 116 19.54 -0.35 23.50
N ILE A 117 19.77 0.50 22.48
CA ILE A 117 18.81 0.76 21.40
C ILE A 117 18.42 -0.56 20.73
N LYS A 118 19.40 -1.38 20.30
CA LYS A 118 19.14 -2.68 19.67
C LYS A 118 18.34 -3.64 20.57
N LYS A 119 18.59 -3.65 21.88
CA LYS A 119 17.81 -4.46 22.84
C LYS A 119 16.35 -4.02 22.90
N VAL A 120 16.09 -2.71 22.89
CA VAL A 120 14.71 -2.16 22.89
C VAL A 120 13.99 -2.54 21.61
N PHE A 121 14.63 -2.39 20.43
CA PHE A 121 14.02 -2.81 19.16
C PHE A 121 13.62 -4.28 19.15
N LYS A 122 14.46 -5.18 19.71
CA LYS A 122 14.09 -6.60 19.84
C LYS A 122 12.79 -6.80 20.61
N LYS A 123 12.58 -6.06 21.71
CA LYS A 123 11.34 -6.10 22.51
C LYS A 123 10.11 -5.56 21.77
N MET A 124 10.32 -4.70 20.78
CA MET A 124 9.26 -4.12 19.94
C MET A 124 8.95 -4.96 18.70
N THR A 125 9.62 -6.10 18.50
CA THR A 125 9.33 -7.03 17.40
C THR A 125 8.26 -8.03 17.80
N GLY A 126 7.16 -8.11 17.05
CA GLY A 126 6.07 -9.05 17.29
C GLY A 126 4.75 -8.34 17.55
N LYS A 127 3.90 -8.94 18.39
CA LYS A 127 2.60 -8.34 18.74
C LYS A 127 2.82 -7.19 19.73
N ILE A 128 2.51 -5.97 19.29
CA ILE A 128 2.58 -4.76 20.11
C ILE A 128 1.19 -4.20 20.37
N LYS A 129 1.02 -3.50 21.50
CA LYS A 129 -0.19 -2.72 21.77
C LYS A 129 0.05 -1.29 21.29
N GLN A 130 -0.91 -0.73 20.56
CA GLN A 130 -0.88 0.64 20.08
C GLN A 130 -2.24 1.27 20.31
N LEU A 131 -2.25 2.51 20.82
CA LEU A 131 -3.43 3.35 20.83
C LEU A 131 -3.28 4.36 19.69
N PRO A 132 -4.28 4.53 18.80
CA PRO A 132 -4.17 5.50 17.73
C PRO A 132 -3.90 6.91 18.29
N PRO A 133 -3.07 7.72 17.60
CA PRO A 133 -2.75 9.07 18.04
C PRO A 133 -3.98 10.00 17.96
N VAL A 134 -3.87 11.20 18.54
CA VAL A 134 -4.94 12.21 18.53
C VAL A 134 -5.38 12.54 17.09
N LYS A 135 -4.40 12.73 16.20
CA LYS A 135 -4.63 12.97 14.78
C LYS A 135 -4.58 11.62 14.05
N SER A 136 -5.75 11.02 13.88
CA SER A 136 -5.91 9.71 13.25
C SER A 136 -7.22 9.66 12.47
N ALA A 137 -7.24 8.91 11.37
CA ALA A 137 -8.45 8.63 10.60
C ALA A 137 -9.32 7.51 11.21
N ILE A 138 -8.85 6.86 12.29
CA ILE A 138 -9.54 5.76 12.98
C ILE A 138 -9.85 6.12 14.44
N LYS A 139 -10.91 5.50 14.97
CA LYS A 139 -11.36 5.68 16.36
C LYS A 139 -10.26 5.26 17.35
N ARG A 140 -10.05 6.08 18.37
CA ARG A 140 -9.15 5.79 19.50
C ARG A 140 -9.91 4.92 20.50
N GLN A 141 -9.57 3.64 20.55
CA GLN A 141 -10.14 2.63 21.44
C GLN A 141 -9.10 1.52 21.66
#